data_AF-A0A453APW6-F1
#
_entry.id   AF-A0A453APW6-F1
#
_cell.length_a   1.000
_cell.length_b   1.000
_cell.length_c   1.000
_cell.angle_alpha   90.00
_cell.angle_beta   90.00
_cell.angle_gamma   90.00
#
_symmetry.space_group_name_H-M   'P 1'
#
loop_
_entity.id
_entity.type
_entity.pdbx_description
1 polymer ?
#
loop_
_entity_poly.entity_id
_entity_poly.type
_entity_poly.pdbx_seq_one_letter_code
_entity_poly.pdbx_strand_id
1 'polypeptide(L)'
;MASKVVLLLVAALACVLGGAEAKLGRLVVSGVVPCKTGSLIDIATSPVFPNAEVELRCAGQVVAGATTNTNGSFTMEADLTSALAAFIGRCSLVVDTPLIKCDAQLPPAGKLVSYLQGPLTRLLGGIFHLFPAGFSFHGR
;
A
#
# COMPACT_ATOMS: atom_id res chain seq x y z
N MET A 1 31.09 45.85 0.60
CA MET A 1 29.68 45.91 0.13
C MET A 1 29.28 44.75 -0.79
N ALA A 2 30.23 43.93 -1.30
CA ALA A 2 29.96 42.81 -2.20
C ALA A 2 29.50 41.49 -1.53
N SER A 3 29.73 41.33 -0.21
CA SER A 3 29.49 40.07 0.50
C SER A 3 27.99 39.77 0.76
N LYS A 4 27.16 40.80 0.96
CA LYS A 4 25.71 40.63 1.20
C LYS A 4 24.93 40.21 -0.05
N VAL A 5 25.38 40.62 -1.24
CA VAL A 5 24.70 40.32 -2.51
C VAL A 5 24.87 38.85 -2.89
N VAL A 6 26.06 38.28 -2.64
CA VAL A 6 26.34 36.85 -2.89
C VAL A 6 25.49 35.95 -1.99
N LEU A 7 25.30 36.32 -0.72
CA LEU A 7 24.45 35.57 0.22
C LEU A 7 22.96 35.57 -0.19
N LEU A 8 22.48 36.68 -0.76
CA LEU A 8 21.09 36.79 -1.25
C LEU A 8 20.84 35.94 -2.51
N LEU A 9 21.85 35.80 -3.37
CA LEU A 9 21.78 34.94 -4.56
C LEU A 9 21.76 33.44 -4.21
N VAL A 10 22.47 33.02 -3.16
CA VAL A 10 22.44 31.63 -2.67
C VAL A 10 21.11 31.30 -1.98
N ALA A 11 20.54 32.25 -1.23
CA ALA A 11 19.22 32.06 -0.61
C ALA A 11 18.08 31.96 -1.64
N ALA A 12 18.18 32.67 -2.77
CA ALA A 12 17.19 32.59 -3.84
C ALA A 12 17.22 31.24 -4.59
N LEU A 13 18.39 30.58 -4.68
CA LEU A 13 18.51 29.27 -5.32
C LEU A 13 18.02 28.11 -4.43
N ALA A 14 17.92 28.31 -3.11
CA ALA A 14 17.36 27.31 -2.21
C ALA A 14 15.81 27.25 -2.27
N CYS A 15 15.16 28.33 -2.75
CA CYS A 15 13.70 28.38 -2.87
C CYS A 15 13.14 27.72 -4.14
N VAL A 16 13.97 27.43 -5.16
CA VAL A 16 13.53 26.67 -6.36
C VAL A 16 13.53 25.16 -6.15
N LEU A 17 14.06 24.69 -5.03
CA LEU A 17 13.81 23.34 -4.49
C LEU A 17 12.71 23.34 -3.44
N GLY A 18 11.92 24.43 -3.37
CA GLY A 18 10.66 24.43 -2.65
C GLY A 18 9.89 23.19 -3.06
N GLY A 19 9.69 22.29 -2.09
CA GLY A 19 9.02 21.01 -2.23
C GLY A 19 7.65 21.20 -2.85
N ALA A 20 7.62 21.21 -4.17
CA ALA A 20 6.64 20.43 -4.86
C ALA A 20 7.22 19.02 -4.83
N GLU A 21 6.86 18.23 -3.82
CA GLU A 21 6.64 16.81 -4.07
C GLU A 21 5.78 16.76 -5.32
N ALA A 22 6.44 16.58 -6.46
CA ALA A 22 5.78 16.33 -7.72
C ALA A 22 5.00 15.05 -7.47
N LYS A 23 3.73 15.20 -7.10
CA LYS A 23 2.78 14.13 -6.98
C LYS A 23 2.59 13.64 -8.41
N LEU A 24 3.55 12.82 -8.84
CA LEU A 24 3.69 12.28 -10.20
C LEU A 24 2.40 11.53 -10.60
N GLY A 25 1.57 11.23 -9.60
CA GLY A 25 0.20 10.76 -9.67
C GLY A 25 -0.23 10.12 -8.34
N ARG A 26 -1.31 9.35 -8.38
CA ARG A 26 -1.94 8.66 -7.25
C ARG A 26 -2.01 7.17 -7.52
N LEU A 27 -1.53 6.36 -6.58
CA LEU A 27 -1.81 4.94 -6.53
C LEU A 27 -3.04 4.72 -5.66
N VAL A 28 -3.99 3.97 -6.18
CA VAL A 28 -5.16 3.47 -5.46
C VAL A 28 -5.02 1.96 -5.39
N VAL A 29 -4.99 1.41 -4.18
CA VAL A 29 -5.01 -0.03 -3.97
C VAL A 29 -6.33 -0.40 -3.33
N SER A 30 -7.06 -1.30 -3.95
CA SER A 30 -8.31 -1.82 -3.39
C SER A 30 -8.39 -3.32 -3.51
N GLY A 31 -9.09 -3.94 -2.56
CA GLY A 31 -9.24 -5.39 -2.51
C GLY A 31 -10.11 -5.82 -1.36
N VAL A 32 -10.24 -7.13 -1.20
CA VAL A 32 -10.94 -7.77 -0.08
C VAL A 32 -9.95 -8.70 0.61
N VAL A 33 -9.88 -8.65 1.94
CA VAL A 33 -9.06 -9.56 2.74
C VAL A 33 -9.90 -10.79 3.11
N PRO A 34 -9.60 -11.97 2.56
CA PRO A 34 -10.30 -13.18 2.90
C PRO A 34 -9.88 -13.69 4.27
N CYS A 35 -10.84 -14.21 5.02
CA CYS A 35 -10.65 -14.87 6.29
C CYS A 35 -10.71 -16.39 6.11
N LYS A 36 -9.68 -16.93 5.48
CA LYS A 36 -9.51 -18.38 5.35
C LYS A 36 -8.05 -18.68 5.13
N THR A 37 -7.55 -19.74 5.76
CA THR A 37 -6.24 -20.32 5.42
C THR A 37 -6.47 -21.52 4.50
N GLY A 38 -6.18 -21.37 3.21
CA GLY A 38 -6.37 -22.44 2.22
C GLY A 38 -6.14 -21.94 0.79
N SER A 39 -5.84 -22.86 -0.13
CA SER A 39 -5.49 -22.58 -1.53
C SER A 39 -6.67 -22.24 -2.44
N LEU A 40 -7.91 -22.34 -1.95
CA LEU A 40 -9.14 -22.08 -2.70
C LEU A 40 -9.98 -21.06 -1.94
N ILE A 41 -9.77 -19.79 -2.26
CA ILE A 41 -10.50 -18.67 -1.68
C ILE A 41 -11.54 -18.22 -2.70
N ASP A 42 -12.76 -18.72 -2.56
CA ASP A 42 -13.91 -18.09 -3.21
C ASP A 42 -14.28 -16.84 -2.40
N ILE A 43 -13.96 -15.66 -2.94
CA ILE A 43 -14.26 -14.36 -2.31
C ILE A 43 -15.78 -14.20 -2.07
N ALA A 44 -16.61 -14.90 -2.83
CA ALA A 44 -18.07 -14.84 -2.74
C ALA A 44 -18.67 -15.61 -1.54
N THR A 45 -17.98 -16.63 -1.01
CA THR A 45 -18.49 -17.52 0.05
C THR A 45 -17.56 -17.67 1.24
N SER A 46 -16.33 -17.18 1.13
CA SER A 46 -15.37 -17.19 2.23
C SER A 46 -15.71 -16.07 3.22
N PRO A 47 -15.60 -16.33 4.54
CA PRO A 47 -15.66 -15.25 5.51
C PRO A 47 -14.58 -14.22 5.19
N VAL A 48 -14.83 -12.98 5.57
CA VAL A 48 -13.95 -11.84 5.29
C VAL A 48 -13.39 -11.31 6.61
N PHE A 49 -12.24 -10.63 6.57
CA PHE A 49 -11.66 -9.99 7.76
C PHE A 49 -12.22 -8.57 7.93
N PRO A 50 -13.21 -8.32 8.81
CA PRO A 50 -13.63 -6.95 9.11
C PRO A 50 -12.66 -6.27 10.07
N ASN A 51 -12.48 -4.96 9.93
CA ASN A 51 -11.64 -4.12 10.80
C ASN A 51 -10.20 -4.62 10.94
N ALA A 52 -9.66 -5.22 9.88
CA ALA A 52 -8.28 -5.64 9.78
C ALA A 52 -7.42 -4.49 9.27
N GLU A 53 -6.24 -4.35 9.86
CA GLU A 53 -5.26 -3.36 9.46
C GLU A 53 -4.40 -3.91 8.32
N VAL A 54 -4.45 -3.22 7.19
CA VAL A 54 -3.75 -3.57 5.95
C VAL A 54 -2.73 -2.49 5.67
N GLU A 55 -1.47 -2.88 5.58
CA GLU A 55 -0.36 -1.98 5.29
C GLU A 55 0.23 -2.31 3.92
N LEU A 56 0.39 -1.29 3.09
CA LEU A 56 1.23 -1.37 1.91
C LEU A 56 2.67 -1.11 2.33
N ARG A 57 3.50 -2.15 2.26
CA ARG A 57 4.93 -2.06 2.57
C ARG A 57 5.75 -2.14 1.30
N CYS A 58 6.59 -1.15 1.07
CA CYS A 58 7.50 -1.06 -0.07
C CYS A 58 8.94 -0.98 0.41
N ALA A 59 9.81 -1.86 -0.06
CA ALA A 59 11.21 -1.92 0.37
C ALA A 59 11.37 -1.97 1.92
N GLY A 60 10.42 -2.60 2.62
CA GLY A 60 10.40 -2.71 4.08
C GLY A 60 9.81 -1.50 4.83
N GLN A 61 9.44 -0.43 4.14
CA GLN A 61 8.80 0.75 4.73
C GLN A 61 7.28 0.74 4.51
N VAL A 62 6.51 1.14 5.52
CA VAL A 62 5.06 1.35 5.36
C VAL A 62 4.85 2.63 4.57
N VAL A 63 4.10 2.51 3.48
CA VAL A 63 3.82 3.61 2.55
C VAL A 63 2.40 4.10 2.70
N ALA A 64 1.46 3.17 2.86
CA ALA A 64 0.05 3.47 3.04
C ALA A 64 -0.58 2.41 3.93
N GLY A 65 -1.68 2.78 4.58
CA GLY A 65 -2.46 1.89 5.44
C GLY A 65 -3.94 2.08 5.16
N ALA A 66 -4.71 1.01 5.32
CA ALA A 66 -6.15 1.05 5.36
C ALA A 66 -6.70 0.02 6.34
N THR A 67 -7.89 0.30 6.83
CA THR A 67 -8.66 -0.65 7.62
C THR A 67 -9.76 -1.23 6.77
N THR A 68 -9.93 -2.54 6.79
CA THR A 68 -11.05 -3.18 6.09
C THR A 68 -12.38 -2.83 6.74
N ASN A 69 -13.41 -2.65 5.92
CA ASN A 69 -14.78 -2.43 6.39
C ASN A 69 -15.45 -3.73 6.86
N THR A 70 -16.74 -3.68 7.22
CA THR A 70 -17.54 -4.84 7.64
C THR A 70 -17.58 -5.97 6.61
N ASN A 71 -17.33 -5.65 5.33
CA ASN A 71 -17.33 -6.60 4.22
C ASN A 71 -15.89 -7.06 3.89
N GLY A 72 -14.91 -6.74 4.72
CA GLY A 72 -13.48 -7.04 4.52
C GLY A 72 -12.85 -6.32 3.33
N SER A 73 -13.53 -5.34 2.76
CA SER A 73 -13.01 -4.52 1.67
C SER A 73 -12.16 -3.39 2.24
N PHE A 74 -11.01 -3.15 1.61
CA PHE A 74 -10.16 -1.99 1.89
C PHE A 74 -9.93 -1.18 0.63
N THR A 75 -9.66 0.10 0.80
CA THR A 75 -9.15 0.98 -0.25
C THR A 75 -8.17 1.93 0.40
N MET A 76 -7.00 2.06 -0.19
CA MET A 76 -5.95 2.96 0.28
C MET A 76 -5.33 3.70 -0.89
N GLU A 77 -4.65 4.79 -0.55
CA GLU A 77 -4.03 5.66 -1.52
C GLU A 77 -2.58 5.94 -1.14
N ALA A 78 -1.71 5.98 -2.14
CA ALA A 78 -0.30 6.25 -1.98
C ALA A 78 0.22 7.12 -3.13
N ASP A 79 1.34 7.81 -2.93
CA ASP A 79 1.95 8.64 -3.96
C ASP A 79 2.78 7.81 -4.97
N LEU A 80 2.94 8.27 -6.22
CA LEU A 80 3.63 7.44 -7.24
C LEU A 80 5.10 7.15 -6.98
N THR A 81 5.78 7.93 -6.16
CA THR A 81 7.14 7.58 -5.71
C THR A 81 7.15 6.19 -5.10
N SER A 82 6.09 5.84 -4.36
CA SER A 82 5.86 4.51 -3.83
C SER A 82 5.20 3.54 -4.81
N ALA A 83 4.39 4.04 -5.75
CA ALA A 83 3.80 3.20 -6.80
C ALA A 83 4.86 2.65 -7.75
N LEU A 84 5.89 3.44 -8.06
CA LEU A 84 7.03 2.97 -8.84
C LEU A 84 7.72 1.81 -8.12
N ALA A 85 7.88 1.90 -6.80
CA ALA A 85 8.36 0.77 -5.99
C ALA A 85 7.41 -0.44 -6.03
N ALA A 86 6.10 -0.21 -6.13
CA ALA A 86 5.10 -1.27 -6.26
C ALA A 86 5.21 -1.99 -7.60
N PHE A 87 5.51 -1.24 -8.67
CA PHE A 87 5.74 -1.79 -10.00
C PHE A 87 7.07 -2.52 -10.15
N ILE A 88 8.13 -2.09 -9.45
CA ILE A 88 9.44 -2.78 -9.46
C ILE A 88 9.40 -4.08 -8.61
N GLY A 89 8.22 -4.52 -8.17
CA GLY A 89 8.03 -5.77 -7.42
C GLY A 89 8.57 -5.71 -5.99
N ARG A 90 8.77 -4.51 -5.44
CA ARG A 90 9.29 -4.30 -4.08
C ARG A 90 8.21 -3.97 -3.06
N CYS A 91 6.93 -3.99 -3.44
CA CYS A 91 5.83 -3.79 -2.50
C CYS A 91 5.00 -5.05 -2.27
N SER A 92 4.58 -5.18 -1.03
CA SER A 92 3.71 -6.23 -0.54
C SER A 92 2.66 -5.62 0.37
N LEU A 93 1.42 -6.05 0.23
CA LEU A 93 0.41 -5.82 1.24
C LEU A 93 0.64 -6.78 2.39
N VAL A 94 0.69 -6.26 3.60
CA VAL A 94 0.84 -7.03 4.83
C VAL A 94 -0.35 -6.73 5.73
N VAL A 95 -1.03 -7.78 6.17
CA VAL A 95 -2.11 -7.70 7.14
C VAL A 95 -1.59 -8.25 8.45
N ASP A 96 -1.39 -7.37 9.44
CA ASP A 96 -0.85 -7.70 10.77
C ASP A 96 -1.97 -8.04 11.77
N THR A 97 -3.09 -8.56 11.26
CA THR A 97 -4.28 -8.83 12.06
C THR A 97 -4.29 -10.29 12.51
N PRO A 98 -4.46 -10.59 13.82
CA PRO A 98 -4.51 -11.96 14.32
C PRO A 98 -5.63 -12.75 13.66
N LEU A 99 -5.33 -13.95 13.16
CA LEU A 99 -6.34 -14.74 12.42
C LEU A 99 -7.53 -15.13 13.30
N ILE A 100 -7.29 -15.26 14.61
CA ILE A 100 -8.29 -15.51 15.65
C ILE A 100 -9.41 -14.47 15.71
N LYS A 101 -9.18 -13.24 15.21
CA LYS A 101 -10.24 -12.21 15.14
C LYS A 101 -11.35 -12.58 14.15
N CYS A 102 -11.09 -13.50 13.24
CA CYS A 102 -12.08 -13.89 12.26
C CYS A 102 -12.44 -15.38 12.30
N ASP A 103 -11.49 -16.26 12.61
CA ASP A 103 -11.80 -17.66 12.90
C ASP A 103 -10.96 -18.13 14.10
N ALA A 104 -11.67 -18.48 15.18
CA ALA A 104 -11.06 -18.92 16.43
C ALA A 104 -10.29 -20.24 16.31
N GLN A 105 -10.48 -20.99 15.21
CA GLN A 105 -9.74 -22.22 14.92
C GLN A 105 -8.38 -21.96 14.25
N LEU A 106 -8.09 -20.72 13.85
CA LEU A 106 -6.85 -20.35 13.18
C LEU A 106 -5.73 -19.97 14.15
N PRO A 107 -4.45 -20.15 13.77
CA PRO A 107 -3.32 -19.76 14.59
C PRO A 107 -3.39 -18.28 14.99
N PRO A 108 -3.17 -17.94 16.27
CA PRO A 108 -3.25 -16.54 16.72
C PRO A 108 -2.12 -15.66 16.17
N ALA A 109 -1.05 -16.28 15.66
CA ALA A 109 0.14 -15.60 15.17
C ALA A 109 0.40 -15.93 13.69
N GLY A 110 0.67 -14.89 12.90
CA GLY A 110 1.03 -14.96 11.50
C GLY A 110 0.59 -13.68 10.77
N LYS A 111 0.98 -13.55 9.50
CA LYS A 111 0.63 -12.39 8.68
C LYS A 111 0.12 -12.86 7.32
N LEU A 112 -0.87 -12.14 6.78
CA LEU A 112 -1.27 -12.35 5.38
C LEU A 112 -0.47 -11.41 4.51
N VAL A 113 0.22 -11.96 3.52
CA VAL A 113 1.02 -11.19 2.57
C VAL A 113 0.44 -11.38 1.18
N SER A 114 0.22 -10.28 0.46
CA SER A 114 -0.18 -10.30 -0.95
C SER A 114 0.73 -9.42 -1.77
N TYR A 115 1.12 -9.89 -2.95
CA TYR A 115 1.71 -9.05 -3.98
C TYR A 115 0.63 -8.21 -4.66
N LEU A 116 1.03 -7.15 -5.35
CA LEU A 116 0.14 -6.28 -6.11
C LEU A 116 0.21 -6.60 -7.60
N GLN A 117 -0.95 -6.57 -8.24
CA GLN A 117 -1.10 -6.69 -9.68
C GLN A 117 -2.08 -5.64 -10.20
N GLY A 118 -1.90 -5.17 -11.43
CA GLY A 118 -2.86 -4.26 -12.03
C GLY A 118 -2.43 -3.78 -13.41
N PRO A 119 -3.37 -3.32 -14.23
CA PRO A 119 -3.08 -2.84 -15.58
C PRO A 119 -2.33 -1.50 -15.54
N LEU A 120 -1.23 -1.41 -16.29
CA LEU A 120 -0.44 -0.20 -16.50
C LEU A 120 -1.15 0.85 -17.38
N THR A 121 -2.31 0.52 -17.92
CA THR A 121 -3.00 1.30 -18.96
C THR A 121 -3.45 2.69 -18.50
N ARG A 122 -3.46 2.98 -17.19
CA ARG A 122 -3.79 4.30 -16.63
C ARG A 122 -2.58 5.15 -16.19
N LEU A 123 -1.36 4.70 -16.50
CA LEU A 123 -0.10 5.43 -16.27
C LEU A 123 -0.10 6.84 -16.87
N LEU A 124 -0.73 7.03 -18.03
CA LEU A 124 -0.81 8.33 -18.71
C LEU A 124 -1.78 9.32 -18.04
N GLY A 125 -2.68 8.85 -17.17
CA GLY A 125 -3.66 9.68 -16.46
C GLY A 125 -3.26 10.04 -15.02
N GLY A 126 -2.08 9.64 -14.58
CA GLY A 126 -1.59 9.91 -13.23
C GLY A 126 -2.38 9.19 -12.12
N ILE A 127 -3.22 8.19 -12.42
CA ILE A 127 -3.92 7.38 -11.42
C ILE A 127 -3.74 5.90 -11.74
N PHE A 128 -3.29 5.12 -10.76
CA PHE A 128 -2.97 3.71 -10.91
C PHE A 128 -3.86 2.92 -9.98
N HIS A 129 -4.54 1.92 -10.53
CA HIS A 129 -5.34 1.00 -9.73
C HIS A 129 -4.61 -0.33 -9.65
N LEU A 130 -4.22 -0.71 -8.44
CA LEU A 130 -3.64 -2.01 -8.15
C LEU A 130 -4.60 -2.81 -7.26
N PHE A 131 -4.51 -4.11 -7.41
CA PHE A 131 -5.32 -5.10 -6.72
C PHE A 131 -4.39 -6.17 -6.12
N PRO A 132 -4.77 -6.81 -5.01
CA PRO A 132 -4.03 -7.94 -4.48
C PRO A 132 -4.00 -9.09 -5.51
N ALA A 133 -2.82 -9.68 -5.72
CA ALA A 133 -2.64 -10.88 -6.54
C ALA A 133 -3.12 -12.16 -5.85
N GLY A 134 -3.32 -12.10 -4.53
CA GLY A 134 -3.75 -13.21 -3.69
C GLY A 134 -3.05 -13.14 -2.34
N PHE A 135 -3.80 -13.39 -1.27
CA PHE A 135 -3.24 -13.41 0.08
C PHE A 135 -2.70 -14.80 0.42
N SER A 136 -1.45 -14.85 0.84
CA SER A 136 -0.79 -16.05 1.35
C SER A 136 -0.50 -15.88 2.83
N PHE A 137 -0.80 -16.92 3.60
CA PHE A 137 -0.46 -16.96 5.01
C PHE A 137 1.03 -17.23 5.19
N HIS A 138 1.70 -16.35 5.93
CA HIS A 138 3.05 -16.58 6.45
C HIS A 138 2.96 -16.79 7.96
N GLY A 139 3.22 -18.03 8.36
CA GLY A 139 3.47 -18.36 9.77
C GLY A 139 4.76 -17.70 10.26
N ARG A 140 4.84 -17.46 11.56
CA ARG A 140 6.06 -16.97 12.21
C ARG A 140 7.04 -18.12 12.43
#